data_AF-A0A832JDV3-F1
#
_entry.id   AF-A0A832JDV3-F1
#
_cell.length_a   1.000
_cell.length_b   1.000
_cell.length_c   1.000
_cell.angle_alpha   90.00
_cell.angle_beta   90.00
_cell.angle_gamma   90.00
#
_symmetry.space_group_name_H-M   'P 1'
#
loop_
_entity.id
_entity.type
_entity.pdbx_description
1 polymer ?
#
loop_
_entity_poly.entity_id
_entity_poly.type
_entity_poly.pdbx_seq_one_letter_code
_entity_poly.pdbx_strand_id
1 'polypeptide(L)'
;MMFGGPGGVGMGRGRGFSRRVGEVEPGQRPPVRKILGRFWPFMRPYRWAILIGMTTMVLTVGLGKVPPLLGRWLVDEVLTPVLSHPLTPESLARARNGVWLYLLGSLGIGGLTTLFGFLRTYLLHKAGQSMIHDIRVRLYEHLQRLSLSFFENRPSGDLLSRVTGDVDQVEQLITSASDSLLAEILNLVLTLGILLY
;
A
#
# COMPACT_ATOMS: atom_id res chain seq x y z
N MET A 1 31.64 10.18 -79.78
CA MET A 1 31.70 9.84 -78.34
C MET A 1 30.54 10.60 -77.69
N MET A 2 29.39 9.95 -77.42
CA MET A 2 29.05 9.25 -76.15
C MET A 2 28.90 10.28 -75.00
N PHE A 3 27.84 10.41 -74.19
CA PHE A 3 26.59 9.70 -73.83
C PHE A 3 25.66 10.75 -73.15
N GLY A 4 24.33 10.78 -73.35
CA GLY A 4 23.29 10.16 -72.49
C GLY A 4 23.11 10.89 -71.13
N GLY A 5 21.96 11.38 -70.64
CA GLY A 5 20.54 11.39 -71.00
C GLY A 5 19.76 12.16 -69.89
N PRO A 6 18.46 12.47 -70.03
CA PRO A 6 17.70 13.28 -69.07
C PRO A 6 16.83 12.41 -68.12
N GLY A 7 16.68 12.81 -66.85
CA GLY A 7 15.64 12.24 -65.98
C GLY A 7 15.91 12.32 -64.49
N GLY A 8 14.98 12.93 -63.74
CA GLY A 8 15.01 12.91 -62.27
C GLY A 8 14.07 13.89 -61.58
N VAL A 9 12.80 13.94 -62.00
CA VAL A 9 11.70 14.54 -61.22
C VAL A 9 11.43 13.65 -60.01
N GLY A 10 11.30 14.25 -58.83
CA GLY A 10 10.69 13.56 -57.69
C GLY A 10 11.21 13.96 -56.30
N MET A 11 11.30 15.26 -55.99
CA MET A 11 11.45 15.69 -54.61
C MET A 11 10.09 15.54 -53.90
N GLY A 12 9.75 14.29 -53.58
CA GLY A 12 8.61 13.94 -52.77
C GLY A 12 8.81 14.54 -51.38
N ARG A 13 8.03 15.58 -51.08
CA ARG A 13 7.77 16.04 -49.71
C ARG A 13 7.13 14.89 -48.94
N GLY A 14 7.95 14.04 -48.33
CA GLY A 14 7.54 13.19 -47.23
C GLY A 14 7.12 14.10 -46.08
N ARG A 15 5.85 14.49 -46.05
CA ARG A 15 5.23 15.10 -44.87
C ARG A 15 5.41 14.13 -43.73
N GLY A 16 6.26 14.52 -42.78
CA GLY A 16 6.51 13.77 -41.55
C GLY A 16 5.20 13.45 -40.85
N PHE A 17 4.84 12.17 -40.87
CA PHE A 17 3.76 11.61 -40.07
C PHE A 17 4.31 10.92 -38.82
N SER A 18 5.42 11.42 -38.28
CA SER A 18 5.85 11.16 -36.90
C SER A 18 5.20 12.21 -36.02
N ARG A 19 3.86 12.12 -35.88
CA ARG A 19 3.13 12.82 -34.81
C ARG A 19 3.69 12.28 -33.51
N ARG A 20 4.66 12.99 -32.93
CA ARG A 20 5.19 12.74 -31.60
C ARG A 20 3.99 12.65 -30.67
N VAL A 21 3.75 11.46 -30.13
CA VAL A 21 3.00 11.32 -28.88
C VAL A 21 3.62 12.34 -27.94
N GLY A 22 2.81 13.31 -27.51
CA GLY A 22 3.27 14.56 -26.91
C GLY A 22 4.47 14.35 -25.99
N GLU A 23 5.58 14.99 -26.34
CA GLU A 23 6.66 15.25 -25.41
C GLU A 23 6.01 15.99 -24.24
N VAL A 24 5.79 15.29 -23.13
CA VAL A 24 5.34 15.91 -21.90
C VAL A 24 6.46 16.84 -21.50
N GLU A 25 6.25 18.16 -21.63
CA GLU A 25 7.22 19.17 -21.20
C GLU A 25 7.63 18.85 -19.75
N PRO A 26 8.92 18.61 -19.49
CA PRO A 26 9.40 18.24 -18.16
C PRO A 26 9.24 19.45 -17.23
N GLY A 27 8.11 19.54 -16.54
CA GLY A 27 7.82 20.64 -15.62
C GLY A 27 6.37 20.76 -15.14
N GLN A 28 5.38 20.25 -15.89
CA GLN A 28 3.97 20.33 -15.50
C GLN A 28 3.43 18.97 -15.04
N ARG A 29 3.89 18.51 -13.88
CA ARG A 29 3.21 17.41 -13.18
C ARG A 29 1.94 17.99 -12.56
N PRO A 30 0.72 17.54 -12.94
CA PRO A 30 -0.50 18.04 -12.31
C PRO A 30 -0.43 17.80 -10.80
N PRO A 31 -0.93 18.74 -9.97
CA PRO A 31 -0.85 18.61 -8.51
C PRO A 31 -1.56 17.34 -8.05
N VAL A 32 -0.91 16.58 -7.17
CA VAL A 32 -1.33 15.26 -6.66
C VAL A 32 -2.79 15.27 -6.19
N ARG A 33 -3.24 16.37 -5.57
CA ARG A 33 -4.64 16.58 -5.14
C ARG A 33 -5.68 16.50 -6.26
N LYS A 34 -5.38 17.03 -7.46
CA LYS A 34 -6.29 16.97 -8.61
C LYS A 34 -6.37 15.56 -9.21
N ILE A 35 -5.30 14.78 -9.10
CA ILE A 35 -5.24 13.39 -9.54
C ILE A 35 -6.06 12.52 -8.58
N LEU A 36 -5.85 12.65 -7.27
CA LEU A 36 -6.66 11.94 -6.25
C LEU A 36 -8.15 12.24 -6.37
N GLY A 37 -8.52 13.51 -6.60
CA GLY A 37 -9.93 13.90 -6.76
C GLY A 37 -10.62 13.22 -7.96
N ARG A 38 -9.87 12.80 -8.98
CA ARG A 38 -10.38 12.09 -10.17
C ARG A 38 -10.58 10.60 -9.94
N PHE A 39 -9.78 10.00 -9.05
CA PHE A 39 -9.88 8.58 -8.65
C PHE A 39 -10.89 8.33 -7.52
N TRP A 40 -11.27 9.37 -6.77
CA TRP A 40 -12.22 9.31 -5.66
C TRP A 40 -13.56 8.59 -5.97
N PRO A 41 -14.20 8.77 -7.15
CA PRO A 41 -15.45 8.07 -7.47
C PRO A 41 -15.29 6.55 -7.57
N PHE A 42 -14.11 6.06 -7.97
CA PHE A 42 -13.81 4.62 -8.07
C PHE A 42 -13.44 4.01 -6.72
N MET A 43 -12.88 4.79 -5.80
CA MET A 43 -12.55 4.35 -4.44
C MET A 43 -13.74 4.40 -3.47
N ARG A 44 -14.75 5.23 -3.78
CA ARG A 44 -15.96 5.43 -2.96
C ARG A 44 -16.68 4.14 -2.51
N PRO A 45 -16.83 3.09 -3.33
CA PRO A 45 -17.44 1.83 -2.91
C PRO A 45 -16.64 1.12 -1.80
N TYR A 46 -15.32 1.33 -1.75
CA TYR A 46 -14.39 0.66 -0.85
C TYR A 46 -14.00 1.50 0.38
N ARG A 47 -14.70 2.61 0.63
CA ARG A 47 -14.47 3.51 1.78
C ARG A 47 -14.47 2.80 3.14
N TRP A 48 -15.23 1.73 3.28
CA TRP A 48 -15.26 0.94 4.51
C TRP A 48 -13.97 0.15 4.73
N ALA A 49 -13.37 -0.40 3.68
CA ALA A 49 -12.06 -1.06 3.78
C ALA A 49 -10.97 -0.07 4.19
N ILE A 50 -11.02 1.16 3.65
CA ILE A 50 -10.08 2.24 4.01
C ILE A 50 -10.28 2.67 5.47
N LEU A 51 -11.52 2.92 5.91
CA LEU A 51 -11.81 3.31 7.31
C LEU A 51 -11.43 2.22 8.31
N ILE A 52 -11.78 0.95 8.02
CA ILE A 52 -11.39 -0.18 8.86
C ILE A 52 -9.87 -0.29 8.88
N GLY A 53 -9.20 -0.10 7.75
CA GLY A 53 -7.75 -0.15 7.66
C GLY A 53 -7.04 0.94 8.46
N MET A 54 -7.53 2.18 8.40
CA MET A 54 -7.01 3.28 9.22
C MET A 54 -7.25 3.03 10.71
N THR A 55 -8.43 2.50 11.08
CA THR A 55 -8.76 2.21 12.48
C THR A 55 -7.90 1.08 13.04
N THR A 56 -7.77 -0.02 12.30
CA THR A 56 -6.92 -1.15 12.68
C THR A 56 -5.45 -0.77 12.74
N MET A 57 -4.99 0.12 11.87
CA MET A 57 -3.63 0.68 11.92
C MET A 57 -3.37 1.45 13.22
N VAL A 58 -4.27 2.35 13.64
CA VAL A 58 -4.11 3.07 14.92
C VAL A 58 -4.07 2.08 16.08
N LEU A 59 -4.94 1.06 16.05
CA LEU A 59 -4.97 0.00 17.05
C LEU A 59 -3.68 -0.81 17.07
N THR A 60 -3.14 -1.24 15.92
CA THR A 60 -1.92 -2.05 15.86
C THR A 60 -0.70 -1.27 16.31
N VAL A 61 -0.57 0.02 15.95
CA VAL A 61 0.53 0.86 16.42
C VAL A 61 0.46 1.07 17.93
N GLY A 62 -0.74 1.31 18.48
CA GLY A 62 -0.95 1.44 19.92
C GLY A 62 -0.65 0.14 20.68
N LEU A 63 -1.19 -0.99 20.21
CA LEU A 63 -0.93 -2.31 20.78
C LEU A 63 0.56 -2.68 20.70
N GLY A 64 1.27 -2.24 19.66
CA GLY A 64 2.71 -2.40 19.53
C GLY A 64 3.53 -1.70 20.62
N LYS A 65 2.94 -0.79 21.41
CA LYS A 65 3.57 -0.15 22.57
C LYS A 65 3.36 -0.91 23.87
N VAL A 66 2.47 -1.90 23.91
CA VAL A 66 2.20 -2.63 25.14
C VAL A 66 3.37 -3.55 25.54
N PRO A 67 4.06 -4.28 24.63
CA PRO A 67 5.23 -5.07 25.01
C PRO A 67 6.34 -4.30 25.76
N PRO A 68 6.80 -3.11 25.32
CA PRO A 68 7.82 -2.37 26.08
C PRO A 68 7.31 -1.87 27.44
N LEU A 69 6.02 -1.51 27.56
CA LEU A 69 5.42 -1.15 28.85
C LEU A 69 5.33 -2.35 29.82
N LEU A 70 4.92 -3.51 29.29
CA LEU A 70 4.95 -4.77 30.04
C LEU A 70 6.38 -5.16 30.43
N GLY A 71 7.36 -4.86 29.58
CA GLY A 71 8.78 -5.08 29.85
C GLY A 71 9.27 -4.24 31.02
N ARG A 72 8.90 -2.95 31.08
CA ARG A 72 9.19 -2.08 32.23
C ARG A 72 8.60 -2.65 33.52
N TRP A 73 7.32 -3.04 33.49
CA TRP A 73 6.67 -3.68 34.65
C TRP A 73 7.36 -4.98 35.07
N LEU A 74 7.76 -5.83 34.11
CA LEU A 74 8.50 -7.06 34.41
C LEU A 74 9.84 -6.76 35.09
N VAL A 75 10.57 -5.74 34.62
CA VAL A 75 11.85 -5.36 35.22
C VAL A 75 11.65 -4.80 36.63
N ASP A 76 10.77 -3.82 36.78
CA ASP A 76 10.63 -3.07 38.02
C ASP A 76 9.95 -3.91 39.13
N GLU A 77 8.90 -4.65 38.80
CA GLU A 77 8.04 -5.34 39.77
C GLU A 77 8.43 -6.82 39.99
N VAL A 78 9.07 -7.45 38.99
CA VAL A 78 9.32 -8.90 38.99
C VAL A 78 10.81 -9.21 39.14
N LEU A 79 11.68 -8.57 38.36
CA LEU A 79 13.12 -8.85 38.37
C LEU A 79 13.86 -8.09 39.47
N THR A 80 13.60 -6.79 39.63
CA THR A 80 14.31 -5.93 40.60
C THR A 80 14.19 -6.45 42.04
N PRO A 81 13.02 -6.89 42.54
CA PRO A 81 12.90 -7.40 43.91
C PRO A 81 13.70 -8.69 44.14
N VAL A 82 13.80 -9.56 43.12
CA VAL A 82 14.56 -10.82 43.20
C VAL A 82 16.07 -10.58 43.15
N LEU A 83 16.52 -9.57 42.39
CA LEU A 83 17.94 -9.22 42.28
C LEU A 83 18.45 -8.44 43.51
N SER A 84 17.56 -7.71 44.19
CA SER A 84 17.92 -6.79 45.29
C SER A 84 17.84 -7.42 46.68
N HIS A 85 17.13 -8.54 46.84
CA HIS A 85 16.89 -9.19 48.13
C HIS A 85 17.42 -10.63 48.14
N PRO A 86 17.66 -11.22 49.33
CA PRO A 86 18.05 -12.62 49.43
C PRO A 86 17.10 -13.55 48.68
N LEU A 87 17.65 -14.52 47.96
CA LEU A 87 16.89 -15.49 47.19
C LEU A 87 16.11 -16.40 48.16
N THR A 88 14.82 -16.13 48.33
CA THR A 88 13.89 -17.01 49.04
C THR A 88 13.08 -17.84 48.03
N PRO A 89 12.64 -19.05 48.39
CA PRO A 89 11.79 -19.86 47.53
C PRO A 89 10.51 -19.13 47.07
N GLU A 90 9.98 -18.24 47.92
CA GLU A 90 8.80 -17.42 47.63
C GLU A 90 9.08 -16.33 46.59
N SER A 91 10.25 -15.67 46.64
CA SER A 91 10.61 -14.64 45.66
C SER A 91 10.82 -15.23 44.27
N LEU A 92 11.43 -16.42 44.20
CA LEU A 92 11.63 -17.16 42.94
C LEU A 92 10.30 -17.62 42.34
N ALA A 93 9.35 -18.09 43.17
CA ALA A 93 8.02 -18.49 42.71
C ALA A 93 7.21 -17.30 42.17
N ARG A 94 7.26 -16.14 42.85
CA ARG A 94 6.62 -14.89 42.39
C ARG A 94 7.22 -14.43 41.06
N ALA A 95 8.54 -14.46 40.92
CA ALA A 95 9.21 -14.08 39.67
C ALA A 95 8.85 -14.99 38.50
N ARG A 96 8.84 -16.31 38.72
CA ARG A 96 8.41 -17.27 37.70
C ARG A 96 6.99 -16.96 37.20
N ASN A 97 6.06 -16.70 38.11
CA ASN A 97 4.68 -16.39 37.74
C ASN A 97 4.56 -15.06 36.99
N GLY A 98 5.31 -14.03 37.41
CA GLY A 98 5.36 -12.74 36.72
C GLY A 98 5.93 -12.85 35.30
N VAL A 99 6.98 -13.65 35.11
CA VAL A 99 7.54 -13.95 33.78
C VAL A 99 6.53 -14.68 32.90
N TRP A 100 5.80 -15.68 33.43
CA TRP A 100 4.76 -16.37 32.68
C TRP A 100 3.61 -15.44 32.28
N LEU A 101 3.16 -14.57 33.18
CA LEU A 101 2.15 -13.55 32.89
C LEU A 101 2.62 -12.60 31.79
N TYR A 102 3.88 -12.14 31.85
CA TYR A 102 4.47 -11.31 30.81
C TYR A 102 4.53 -12.04 29.46
N LEU A 103 4.99 -13.29 29.43
CA LEU A 103 5.08 -14.08 28.21
C LEU A 103 3.70 -14.31 27.58
N LEU A 104 2.71 -14.72 28.39
CA LEU A 104 1.34 -14.93 27.92
C LEU A 104 0.67 -13.64 27.47
N GLY A 105 0.85 -12.55 28.21
CA GLY A 105 0.34 -11.22 27.85
C GLY A 105 0.94 -10.73 26.53
N SER A 106 2.27 -10.78 26.41
CA SER A 106 3.00 -10.36 25.20
C SER A 106 2.63 -11.22 23.99
N LEU A 107 2.48 -12.54 24.18
CA LEU A 107 2.03 -13.44 23.12
C LEU A 107 0.59 -13.12 22.68
N GLY A 108 -0.31 -12.87 23.63
CA GLY A 108 -1.70 -12.50 23.35
C GLY A 108 -1.80 -11.19 22.56
N ILE A 109 -1.04 -10.17 22.98
CA ILE A 109 -0.97 -8.88 22.27
C ILE A 109 -0.35 -9.06 20.89
N GLY A 110 0.75 -9.79 20.78
CA GLY A 110 1.41 -10.09 19.50
C GLY A 110 0.49 -10.82 18.52
N GLY A 111 -0.30 -11.76 19.02
CA GLY A 111 -1.34 -12.44 18.25
C GLY A 111 -2.42 -11.47 17.77
N LEU A 112 -2.90 -10.59 18.65
CA LEU A 112 -3.92 -9.60 18.31
C LEU A 112 -3.42 -8.57 17.29
N THR A 113 -2.19 -8.08 17.42
CA THR A 113 -1.57 -7.17 16.45
C THR A 113 -1.43 -7.83 15.08
N THR A 114 -1.02 -9.10 15.05
CA THR A 114 -0.88 -9.86 13.81
C THR A 114 -2.24 -10.07 13.14
N LEU A 115 -3.27 -10.41 13.93
CA LEU A 115 -4.64 -10.61 13.46
C LEU A 115 -5.20 -9.33 12.82
N PHE A 116 -5.09 -8.19 13.49
CA PHE A 116 -5.55 -6.91 12.94
C PHE A 116 -4.76 -6.48 11.71
N GLY A 117 -3.44 -6.67 11.72
CA GLY A 117 -2.59 -6.43 10.55
C GLY A 117 -3.03 -7.27 9.34
N PHE A 118 -3.25 -8.57 9.55
CA PHE A 118 -3.75 -9.48 8.52
C PHE A 118 -5.12 -9.06 8.00
N LEU A 119 -6.08 -8.79 8.89
CA LEU A 119 -7.44 -8.39 8.50
C LEU A 119 -7.43 -7.14 7.64
N ARG A 120 -6.63 -6.14 8.01
CA ARG A 120 -6.46 -4.91 7.21
C ARG A 120 -5.92 -5.22 5.82
N THR A 121 -4.81 -5.94 5.73
CA THR A 121 -4.19 -6.28 4.43
C THR A 121 -5.14 -7.08 3.56
N TYR A 122 -5.83 -8.07 4.14
CA TYR A 122 -6.82 -8.87 3.44
C TYR A 122 -7.99 -8.02 2.90
N LEU A 123 -8.53 -7.11 3.70
CA LEU A 123 -9.64 -6.23 3.27
C LEU A 123 -9.23 -5.28 2.15
N LEU A 124 -8.03 -4.70 2.23
CA LEU A 124 -7.50 -3.82 1.18
C LEU A 124 -7.26 -4.60 -0.12
N HIS A 125 -6.67 -5.80 -0.02
CA HIS A 125 -6.44 -6.64 -1.19
C HIS A 125 -7.76 -7.11 -1.82
N LYS A 126 -8.73 -7.55 -1.01
CA LYS A 126 -10.06 -7.93 -1.49
C LYS A 126 -10.76 -6.77 -2.20
N ALA A 127 -10.64 -5.55 -1.67
CA ALA A 127 -11.18 -4.35 -2.32
C ALA A 127 -10.50 -4.06 -3.66
N GLY A 128 -9.16 -4.15 -3.72
CA GLY A 128 -8.38 -4.01 -4.96
C GLY A 128 -8.81 -5.01 -6.03
N GLN A 129 -8.87 -6.29 -5.68
CA GLN A 129 -9.29 -7.35 -6.61
C GLN A 129 -10.73 -7.19 -7.10
N SER A 130 -11.64 -6.74 -6.22
CA SER A 130 -13.03 -6.46 -6.61
C SER A 130 -13.10 -5.28 -7.59
N MET A 131 -12.26 -4.27 -7.41
CA MET A 131 -12.17 -3.13 -8.33
C MET A 131 -11.65 -3.56 -9.70
N ILE A 132 -10.62 -4.40 -9.74
CA ILE A 132 -10.10 -5.00 -10.98
C ILE A 132 -11.21 -5.77 -11.68
N HIS A 133 -11.93 -6.63 -10.95
CA HIS A 133 -13.02 -7.41 -11.52
C HIS A 133 -14.06 -6.52 -12.21
N ASP A 134 -14.56 -5.50 -11.53
CA ASP A 134 -15.56 -4.58 -12.06
C ASP A 134 -15.06 -3.85 -13.32
N ILE A 135 -13.79 -3.44 -13.30
CA ILE A 135 -13.19 -2.76 -14.45
C ILE A 135 -13.03 -3.72 -15.64
N ARG A 136 -12.59 -4.96 -15.40
CA ARG A 136 -12.47 -5.98 -16.46
C ARG A 136 -13.82 -6.22 -17.12
N VAL A 137 -14.88 -6.41 -16.33
CA VAL A 137 -16.24 -6.62 -16.85
C VAL A 137 -16.68 -5.46 -17.75
N ARG A 138 -16.56 -4.21 -17.29
CA ARG A 138 -16.93 -3.03 -18.08
C ARG A 138 -16.09 -2.84 -19.33
N LEU A 139 -14.79 -3.13 -19.24
CA LEU A 139 -13.88 -3.03 -20.37
C LEU A 139 -14.24 -4.06 -21.44
N TYR A 140 -14.52 -5.31 -21.05
CA TYR A 140 -14.95 -6.35 -21.98
C TYR A 140 -16.29 -6.01 -22.64
N GLU A 141 -17.28 -5.55 -21.88
CA GLU A 141 -18.56 -5.08 -22.43
C GLU A 141 -18.37 -3.95 -23.44
N HIS A 142 -17.46 -3.00 -23.16
CA HIS A 142 -17.17 -1.91 -24.07
C HIS A 142 -16.46 -2.39 -25.34
N LEU A 143 -15.46 -3.27 -25.19
CA LEU A 143 -14.72 -3.87 -26.32
C LEU A 143 -15.64 -4.67 -27.24
N GLN A 144 -16.61 -5.42 -26.70
CA GLN A 144 -17.57 -6.18 -27.50
C GLN A 144 -18.51 -5.29 -28.34
N ARG A 145 -18.70 -4.02 -27.96
CA ARG A 145 -19.55 -3.06 -28.68
C ARG A 145 -18.77 -2.23 -29.72
N LEU A 146 -17.45 -2.35 -29.78
CA LEU A 146 -16.60 -1.62 -30.73
C LEU A 146 -16.61 -2.29 -32.11
N SER A 147 -16.49 -1.48 -33.16
CA SER A 147 -16.50 -1.96 -34.55
C SER A 147 -15.20 -2.71 -34.90
N LEU A 148 -15.29 -3.63 -35.87
CA LEU A 148 -14.14 -4.42 -36.35
C LEU A 148 -12.93 -3.54 -36.77
N SER A 149 -13.19 -2.36 -37.34
CA SER A 149 -12.17 -1.38 -37.76
C SER A 149 -11.32 -0.84 -36.59
N PHE A 150 -11.84 -0.85 -35.36
CA PHE A 150 -11.08 -0.47 -34.18
C PHE A 150 -9.99 -1.51 -33.82
N PHE A 151 -10.26 -2.79 -34.08
CA PHE A 151 -9.36 -3.90 -33.76
C PHE A 151 -8.22 -4.06 -34.76
N GLU A 152 -8.31 -3.47 -35.96
CA GLU A 152 -7.24 -3.52 -36.96
C GLU A 152 -6.00 -2.69 -36.59
N ASN A 153 -6.14 -1.72 -35.66
CA ASN A 153 -5.08 -0.75 -35.35
C ASN A 153 -4.53 -0.83 -33.92
N ARG A 154 -5.13 -1.58 -32.98
CA ARG A 154 -4.60 -1.78 -31.61
C ARG A 154 -5.00 -3.12 -30.98
N PRO A 155 -4.06 -3.87 -30.38
CA PRO A 155 -4.39 -5.08 -29.62
C PRO A 155 -5.11 -4.72 -28.31
N SER A 156 -6.34 -5.21 -28.14
CA SER A 156 -7.18 -5.00 -26.95
C SER A 156 -6.57 -5.53 -25.65
N GLY A 157 -5.65 -6.48 -25.72
CA GLY A 157 -4.90 -7.01 -24.58
C GLY A 157 -3.99 -5.97 -23.88
N ASP A 158 -3.49 -4.96 -24.61
CA ASP A 158 -2.65 -3.91 -24.02
C ASP A 158 -3.46 -3.01 -23.08
N LEU A 159 -4.71 -2.71 -23.43
CA LEU A 159 -5.61 -1.90 -22.58
C LEU A 159 -5.93 -2.62 -21.27
N LEU A 160 -6.24 -3.91 -21.32
CA LEU A 160 -6.54 -4.71 -20.14
C LEU A 160 -5.32 -4.83 -19.21
N SER A 161 -4.13 -5.03 -19.79
CA SER A 161 -2.87 -5.12 -19.06
C SER A 161 -2.55 -3.80 -18.34
N ARG A 162 -2.64 -2.67 -19.06
CA ARG A 162 -2.44 -1.32 -18.48
C ARG A 162 -3.41 -1.04 -17.34
N VAL A 163 -4.69 -1.32 -17.54
CA VAL A 163 -5.71 -1.04 -16.54
C VAL A 163 -5.54 -1.93 -15.30
N THR A 164 -5.22 -3.21 -15.47
CA THR A 164 -4.91 -4.10 -14.34
C THR A 164 -3.69 -3.59 -13.59
N GLY A 165 -2.61 -3.25 -14.31
CA GLY A 165 -1.39 -2.72 -13.69
C GLY A 165 -1.60 -1.39 -12.97
N ASP A 166 -2.39 -0.49 -13.54
CA ASP A 166 -2.73 0.80 -12.92
C ASP A 166 -3.51 0.59 -11.60
N VAL A 167 -4.43 -0.37 -11.57
CA VAL A 167 -5.19 -0.70 -10.36
C VAL A 167 -4.31 -1.36 -9.30
N ASP A 168 -3.47 -2.32 -9.68
CA ASP A 168 -2.52 -2.95 -8.77
C ASP A 168 -1.59 -1.90 -8.14
N GLN A 169 -1.14 -0.92 -8.93
CA GLN A 169 -0.35 0.20 -8.39
C GLN A 169 -1.15 1.07 -7.42
N VAL A 170 -2.43 1.36 -7.69
CA VAL A 170 -3.28 2.10 -6.75
C VAL A 170 -3.49 1.31 -5.46
N GLU A 171 -3.71 0.00 -5.54
CA GLU A 171 -3.83 -0.88 -4.37
C GLU A 171 -2.56 -0.87 -3.53
N GLN A 172 -1.39 -1.02 -4.18
CA GLN A 172 -0.09 -0.95 -3.52
C GLN A 172 0.14 0.42 -2.89
N LEU A 173 -0.21 1.51 -3.56
CA LEU A 173 -0.08 2.86 -3.01
C LEU A 173 -0.94 3.04 -1.76
N ILE A 174 -2.19 2.57 -1.75
CA ILE A 174 -3.07 2.68 -0.57
C ILE A 174 -2.53 1.85 0.59
N THR A 175 -2.10 0.62 0.32
CA THR A 175 -1.60 -0.29 1.35
C THR A 175 -0.28 0.20 1.92
N SER A 176 0.69 0.55 1.06
CA SER A 176 2.01 1.05 1.47
C SER A 176 1.96 2.44 2.11
N ALA A 177 1.16 3.37 1.59
CA ALA A 177 1.04 4.71 2.18
C ALA A 177 0.36 4.68 3.55
N SER A 178 -0.56 3.73 3.76
CA SER A 178 -1.14 3.49 5.09
C SER A 178 -0.09 2.93 6.06
N ASP A 179 0.86 2.13 5.58
CA ASP A 179 1.87 1.48 6.43
C ASP A 179 3.12 2.26 6.73
N SER A 180 3.54 3.15 5.83
CA SER A 180 4.80 3.86 5.98
C SER A 180 4.58 5.15 6.78
N LEU A 181 4.18 6.24 6.14
CA LEU A 181 4.31 7.57 6.74
C LEU A 181 3.43 7.81 7.95
N LEU A 182 2.12 7.51 7.86
CA LEU A 182 1.20 7.78 8.97
C LEU A 182 1.51 6.90 10.18
N ALA A 183 1.88 5.63 9.94
CA ALA A 183 2.15 4.68 11.02
C ALA A 183 3.48 5.00 11.68
N GLU A 184 4.50 5.35 10.90
CA GLU A 184 5.80 5.78 11.39
C GLU A 184 5.71 7.06 12.21
N ILE A 185 4.97 8.08 11.75
CA ILE A 185 4.76 9.32 12.51
C ILE A 185 4.05 9.01 13.84
N LEU A 186 2.96 8.23 13.81
CA LEU A 186 2.23 7.85 15.02
C LEU A 186 3.13 7.05 15.98
N ASN A 187 3.90 6.10 15.45
CA ASN A 187 4.83 5.27 16.19
C ASN A 187 5.92 6.11 16.85
N LEU A 188 6.48 7.08 16.13
CA LEU A 188 7.49 8.01 16.63
C LEU A 188 6.92 8.86 17.77
N VAL A 189 5.75 9.49 17.57
CA VAL A 189 5.08 10.31 18.59
C VAL A 189 4.79 9.51 19.85
N LEU A 190 4.23 8.30 19.72
CA LEU A 190 3.93 7.43 20.85
C LEU A 190 5.19 6.97 21.58
N THR A 191 6.26 6.61 20.85
CA THR A 191 7.54 6.24 21.48
C THR A 191 8.12 7.39 22.27
N LEU A 192 8.17 8.60 21.68
CA LEU A 192 8.66 9.78 22.39
C LEU A 192 7.82 10.08 23.63
N GLY A 193 6.49 9.98 23.52
CA GLY A 193 5.60 10.17 24.66
C GLY A 193 5.88 9.19 25.80
N ILE A 194 6.15 7.91 25.48
CA ILE A 194 6.49 6.89 26.48
C ILE A 194 7.86 7.14 27.11
N LEU A 195 8.84 7.60 26.33
CA LEU A 195 10.19 7.89 26.85
C LEU A 195 10.23 9.14 27.75
N LEU A 196 9.36 10.12 27.51
CA LEU A 196 9.26 11.34 28.31
C LEU A 196 8.48 11.16 29.61
N TYR A 197 7.77 10.04 29.79
CA TYR A 197 6.97 9.70 30.97
C TYR A 197 7.70 8.73 31.92
#